data_AF-A0A396P982-F1
#
_entry.id   AF-A0A396P982-F1
#
_cell.length_a   1.000
_cell.length_b   1.000
_cell.length_c   1.000
_cell.angle_alpha   90.00
_cell.angle_beta   90.00
_cell.angle_gamma   90.00
#
_symmetry.space_group_name_H-M   'P 1'
#
loop_
_entity.id
_entity.type
_entity.pdbx_description
1 polymer ?
#
loop_
_entity_poly.entity_id
_entity_poly.type
_entity_poly.pdbx_seq_one_letter_code
_entity_poly.pdbx_strand_id
1 'polypeptide(L)'
;METKNKNKKKAIMLAVIGIAIVCICVIGVFAKKAYDRHQEELRLQAIETKNSEIDEEYQRFEKGEDRDKKLEALKQEMESAEKYKKTEGAYKECSVHYEKIIAQMKNSFVSEYDDTIKIIADKIGDDVEKVDDKEALKNATSEFTTFKDTLKNDFENYNTVEQDSFDKYNSTIDDYVTKYNDRVTAIEKAEEEARKKAEEEAKKKAEEEAARKKAEEEAAAKAAQEEAERKAAEQSSGSSSGGSSYSYDDSNDYSYSSGSSSSDYSGGSSYSDSGSSSSGNDYSGGSSSSGGSSSDIHNEWYGGWTDEKGNEYNDYYDPNTGNSYDSNGNYQGNMNDWLWD
;
A
#
# COMPACT_ATOMS: atom_id res chain seq x y z
N MET A 1 -1.30 104.62 59.28
CA MET A 1 -2.24 103.48 59.15
C MET A 1 -2.25 102.83 57.77
N GLU A 2 -1.78 103.49 56.70
CA GLU A 2 -1.81 102.94 55.32
C GLU A 2 -0.87 101.75 55.04
N THR A 3 0.31 101.68 55.66
CA THR A 3 1.32 100.62 55.41
C THR A 3 0.92 99.25 55.94
N LYS A 4 0.30 99.18 57.13
CA LYS A 4 -0.25 97.93 57.70
C LYS A 4 -1.39 97.35 56.85
N ASN A 5 -2.21 98.20 56.23
CA ASN A 5 -3.35 97.78 55.42
C ASN A 5 -2.91 97.25 54.03
N LYS A 6 -1.85 97.85 53.45
CA LYS A 6 -1.20 97.34 52.23
C LYS A 6 -0.56 95.96 52.43
N ASN A 7 0.10 95.72 53.56
CA ASN A 7 0.72 94.43 53.86
C ASN A 7 -0.31 93.32 54.13
N LYS A 8 -1.43 93.63 54.80
CA LYS A 8 -2.57 92.70 54.98
C LYS A 8 -3.21 92.32 53.64
N LYS A 9 -3.43 93.29 52.75
CA LYS A 9 -3.96 93.02 51.39
C LYS A 9 -3.01 92.18 50.55
N LYS A 10 -1.68 92.43 50.61
CA LYS A 10 -0.67 91.58 49.96
C LYS A 10 -0.67 90.14 50.50
N ALA A 11 -0.77 89.95 51.82
CA ALA A 11 -0.81 88.62 52.43
C ALA A 11 -2.06 87.83 52.05
N ILE A 12 -3.24 88.48 52.05
CA ILE A 12 -4.50 87.85 51.60
C ILE A 12 -4.44 87.50 50.12
N MET A 13 -3.91 88.39 49.28
CA MET A 13 -3.73 88.13 47.85
C MET A 13 -2.81 86.92 47.59
N LEU A 14 -1.69 86.80 48.32
CA LEU A 14 -0.80 85.65 48.21
C LEU A 14 -1.45 84.34 48.68
N ALA A 15 -2.25 84.38 49.75
CA ALA A 15 -2.99 83.20 50.22
C ALA A 15 -4.05 82.73 49.21
N VAL A 16 -4.77 83.66 48.57
CA VAL A 16 -5.75 83.34 47.52
C VAL A 16 -5.07 82.74 46.29
N ILE A 17 -3.93 83.29 45.86
CA ILE A 17 -3.14 82.73 44.76
C ILE A 17 -2.62 81.33 45.10
N GLY A 18 -2.14 81.13 46.34
CA GLY A 18 -1.69 79.81 46.81
C GLY A 18 -2.80 78.75 46.80
N ILE A 19 -4.00 79.09 47.28
CA ILE A 19 -5.16 78.20 47.26
C ILE A 19 -5.59 77.89 45.81
N ALA A 20 -5.60 78.89 44.94
CA ALA A 20 -5.94 78.71 43.52
C ALA A 20 -4.99 77.73 42.82
N ILE A 21 -3.68 77.82 43.09
CA ILE A 21 -2.67 76.90 42.52
C ILE A 21 -2.91 75.46 43.02
N VAL A 22 -3.17 75.28 44.32
CA VAL A 22 -3.47 73.96 44.89
C VAL A 22 -4.73 73.35 44.28
N CYS A 23 -5.80 74.14 44.10
CA CYS A 23 -7.02 73.69 43.44
C CYS A 23 -6.77 73.25 41.99
N ILE A 24 -5.98 73.98 41.22
CA ILE A 24 -5.63 73.62 39.83
C ILE A 24 -4.81 72.33 39.80
N CYS A 25 -3.84 72.17 40.69
CA CYS A 25 -3.04 70.96 40.79
C CYS A 25 -3.89 69.72 41.13
N VAL A 26 -4.83 69.83 42.08
CA VAL A 26 -5.71 68.72 42.46
C VAL A 26 -6.63 68.33 41.29
N ILE A 27 -7.23 69.29 40.59
CA ILE A 27 -8.08 69.02 39.41
C ILE A 27 -7.25 68.37 38.29
N GLY A 28 -6.02 68.84 38.06
CA GLY A 28 -5.11 68.26 37.07
C GLY A 28 -4.75 66.79 37.33
N VAL A 29 -4.57 66.40 38.59
CA VAL A 29 -4.31 64.99 38.97
C VAL A 29 -5.53 64.11 38.69
N PHE A 30 -6.75 64.58 39.02
CA PHE A 30 -7.98 63.83 38.73
C PHE A 30 -8.22 63.70 37.21
N ALA A 31 -7.99 64.77 36.45
CA ALA A 31 -8.12 64.75 34.99
C ALA A 31 -7.11 63.78 34.35
N LYS A 32 -5.85 63.79 34.79
CA LYS A 32 -4.83 62.84 34.34
C LYS A 32 -5.23 61.39 34.65
N LYS A 33 -5.68 61.10 35.88
CA LYS A 33 -6.13 59.76 36.26
C LYS A 33 -7.35 59.27 35.46
N ALA A 34 -8.23 60.17 35.04
CA ALA A 34 -9.36 59.83 34.18
C ALA A 34 -8.91 59.56 32.73
N TYR A 35 -7.99 60.39 32.21
CA TYR A 35 -7.40 60.20 30.89
C TYR A 35 -6.63 58.88 30.78
N ASP A 36 -5.77 58.59 31.76
CA ASP A 36 -4.98 57.36 31.79
C ASP A 36 -5.88 56.12 31.79
N ARG A 37 -7.01 56.17 32.52
CA ARG A 37 -8.00 55.08 32.59
C ARG A 37 -8.73 54.89 31.26
N HIS A 38 -9.14 55.97 30.60
CA HIS A 38 -9.78 55.89 29.28
C HIS A 38 -8.81 55.37 28.21
N GLN A 39 -7.52 55.69 28.29
CA GLN A 39 -6.50 55.12 27.41
C GLN A 39 -6.32 53.62 27.66
N GLU A 40 -6.36 53.19 28.92
CA GLU A 40 -6.31 51.77 29.28
C GLU A 40 -7.54 51.00 28.79
N GLU A 41 -8.75 51.57 28.89
CA GLU A 41 -9.98 50.99 28.34
C GLU A 41 -9.91 50.85 26.81
N LEU A 42 -9.45 51.87 26.09
CA LEU A 42 -9.24 51.78 24.63
C LEU A 42 -8.22 50.71 24.25
N ARG A 43 -7.12 50.60 25.02
CA ARG A 43 -6.13 49.54 24.84
C ARG A 43 -6.76 48.16 25.02
N LEU A 44 -7.50 47.94 26.11
CA LEU A 44 -8.16 46.67 26.40
C LEU A 44 -9.18 46.31 25.32
N GLN A 45 -9.98 47.28 24.86
CA GLN A 45 -10.94 47.07 23.78
C GLN A 45 -10.24 46.67 22.47
N ALA A 46 -9.11 47.30 22.15
CA ALA A 46 -8.33 46.95 20.97
C ALA A 46 -7.75 45.53 21.07
N ILE A 47 -7.28 45.11 22.25
CA ILE A 47 -6.81 43.76 22.52
C ILE A 47 -7.95 42.74 22.39
N GLU A 48 -9.09 43.01 23.02
CA GLU A 48 -10.27 42.14 22.99
C GLU A 48 -10.78 41.96 21.56
N THR A 49 -10.89 43.05 20.80
CA THR A 49 -11.32 43.01 19.39
C THR A 49 -10.37 42.16 18.56
N LYS A 50 -9.05 42.35 18.71
CA LYS A 50 -8.07 41.55 17.98
C LYS A 50 -8.06 40.09 18.39
N ASN A 51 -8.15 39.78 19.68
CA ASN A 51 -8.23 38.39 20.12
C ASN A 51 -9.51 37.71 19.61
N SER A 52 -10.64 38.43 19.54
CA SER A 52 -11.87 37.92 18.94
C SER A 52 -11.72 37.61 17.45
N GLU A 53 -11.02 38.46 16.69
CA GLU A 53 -10.72 38.18 15.26
C GLU A 53 -9.89 36.90 15.10
N ILE A 54 -8.85 36.72 15.94
CA ILE A 54 -8.00 35.52 15.94
C ILE A 54 -8.83 34.28 16.31
N ASP A 55 -9.69 34.38 17.33
CA ASP A 55 -10.58 33.29 17.75
C ASP A 55 -11.57 32.91 16.64
N GLU A 56 -12.10 33.88 15.90
CA GLU A 56 -12.99 33.62 14.76
C GLU A 56 -12.30 32.84 13.64
N GLU A 57 -11.05 33.16 13.31
CA GLU A 57 -10.28 32.42 12.31
C GLU A 57 -9.97 30.99 12.80
N TYR A 58 -9.61 30.82 14.08
CA TYR A 58 -9.45 29.49 14.67
C TYR A 58 -10.75 28.68 14.60
N GLN A 59 -11.90 29.30 14.88
CA GLN A 59 -13.20 28.62 14.81
C GLN A 59 -13.56 28.19 13.39
N ARG A 60 -13.13 28.95 12.36
CA ARG A 60 -13.28 28.53 10.95
C ARG A 60 -12.34 27.37 10.62
N PHE A 61 -11.10 27.43 11.10
CA PHE A 61 -10.14 26.34 10.97
C PHE A 61 -10.67 25.04 11.59
N GLU A 62 -11.14 25.09 12.84
CA GLU A 62 -11.62 23.94 13.60
C GLU A 62 -12.81 23.24 12.91
N LYS A 63 -13.74 24.03 12.36
CA LYS A 63 -14.91 23.53 11.62
C LYS A 63 -14.62 23.11 10.18
N GLY A 64 -13.44 23.43 9.65
CA GLY A 64 -13.04 23.02 8.31
C GLY A 64 -12.84 21.51 8.22
N GLU A 65 -13.43 20.86 7.23
CA GLU A 65 -13.21 19.42 6.97
C GLU A 65 -12.04 19.17 6.00
N ASP A 66 -11.75 20.15 5.16
CA ASP A 66 -10.72 20.08 4.13
C ASP A 66 -9.32 20.32 4.74
N ARG A 67 -8.49 19.28 4.69
CA ARG A 67 -7.15 19.28 5.30
C ARG A 67 -6.19 20.27 4.63
N ASP A 68 -6.23 20.41 3.31
CA ASP A 68 -5.35 21.33 2.59
C ASP A 68 -5.72 22.78 2.92
N LYS A 69 -7.02 23.08 3.01
CA LYS A 69 -7.48 24.39 3.50
C LYS A 69 -7.05 24.65 4.94
N LYS A 70 -7.04 23.63 5.79
CA LYS A 70 -6.52 23.75 7.17
C LYS A 70 -5.03 24.08 7.16
N LEU A 71 -4.22 23.42 6.33
CA LEU A 71 -2.78 23.70 6.20
C LEU A 71 -2.53 25.15 5.75
N GLU A 72 -3.26 25.60 4.73
CA GLU A 72 -3.18 26.99 4.26
C GLU A 72 -3.63 27.99 5.34
N ALA A 73 -4.69 27.69 6.08
CA ALA A 73 -5.14 28.54 7.18
C ALA A 73 -4.09 28.64 8.31
N LEU A 74 -3.44 27.53 8.69
CA LEU A 74 -2.32 27.56 9.66
C LEU A 74 -1.20 28.48 9.18
N LYS A 75 -0.81 28.36 7.91
CA LYS A 75 0.25 29.21 7.32
C LYS A 75 -0.15 30.68 7.33
N GLN A 76 -1.38 31.00 6.92
CA GLN A 76 -1.89 32.37 6.94
C GLN A 76 -1.94 32.97 8.35
N GLU A 77 -2.30 32.17 9.36
CA GLU A 77 -2.34 32.59 10.75
C GLU A 77 -0.91 32.89 11.27
N MET A 78 0.06 32.04 10.93
CA MET A 78 1.47 32.27 11.25
C MET A 78 2.03 33.54 10.58
N GLU A 79 1.71 33.77 9.31
CA GLU A 79 2.08 35.00 8.60
C GLU A 79 1.42 36.25 9.22
N SER A 80 0.15 36.13 9.64
CA SER A 80 -0.60 37.19 10.31
C SER A 80 0.00 37.53 11.68
N ALA A 81 0.40 36.53 12.47
CA ALA A 81 1.10 36.71 13.74
C ALA A 81 2.45 37.43 13.56
N GLU A 82 3.24 37.01 12.57
CA GLU A 82 4.52 37.64 12.22
C GLU A 82 4.35 39.11 11.77
N LYS A 83 3.33 39.39 10.97
CA LYS A 83 3.00 40.74 10.53
C LYS A 83 2.51 41.61 11.69
N TYR A 84 1.64 41.07 12.55
CA TYR A 84 1.13 41.78 13.72
C TYR A 84 2.27 42.15 14.67
N LYS A 85 3.19 41.22 14.95
CA LYS A 85 4.38 41.45 15.80
C LYS A 85 5.28 42.60 15.31
N LYS A 86 5.31 42.84 14.00
CA LYS A 86 6.09 43.93 13.35
C LYS A 86 5.33 45.26 13.30
N THR A 87 4.05 45.28 13.66
CA THR A 87 3.21 46.48 13.59
C THR A 87 3.53 47.42 14.74
N GLU A 88 3.68 48.71 14.45
CA GLU A 88 3.90 49.73 15.49
C GLU A 88 2.68 49.80 16.42
N GLY A 89 2.92 49.75 17.73
CA GLY A 89 1.85 49.70 18.74
C GLY A 89 1.20 48.33 18.93
N ALA A 90 1.79 47.25 18.40
CA ALA A 90 1.32 45.89 18.65
C ALA A 90 1.27 45.56 20.15
N TYR A 91 0.17 44.96 20.59
CA TYR A 91 0.00 44.56 21.98
C TYR A 91 0.58 43.16 22.20
N LYS A 92 1.42 43.03 23.22
CA LYS A 92 2.06 41.75 23.56
C LYS A 92 1.03 40.67 23.86
N GLU A 93 -0.09 41.05 24.46
CA GLU A 93 -1.21 40.17 24.80
C GLU A 93 -1.82 39.52 23.54
N CYS A 94 -1.96 40.25 22.44
CA CYS A 94 -2.43 39.69 21.17
C CYS A 94 -1.39 38.76 20.55
N SER A 95 -0.09 39.07 20.65
CA SER A 95 0.97 38.17 20.17
C SER A 95 0.98 36.84 20.93
N VAL A 96 0.79 36.86 22.24
CA VAL A 96 0.66 35.65 23.06
C VAL A 96 -0.60 34.86 22.67
N HIS A 97 -1.69 35.54 22.34
CA HIS A 97 -2.91 34.90 21.87
C HIS A 97 -2.74 34.22 20.50
N TYR A 98 -2.07 34.88 19.55
CA TYR A 98 -1.64 34.26 18.29
C TYR A 98 -0.81 32.99 18.53
N GLU A 99 0.23 33.06 19.37
CA GLU A 99 1.08 31.90 19.69
C GLU A 99 0.25 30.72 20.23
N LYS A 100 -0.71 31.01 21.11
CA LYS A 100 -1.63 30.01 21.66
C LYS A 100 -2.50 29.39 20.57
N ILE A 101 -3.13 30.21 19.73
CA ILE A 101 -4.03 29.73 18.67
C ILE A 101 -3.28 28.92 17.62
N ILE A 102 -2.11 29.39 17.18
CA ILE A 102 -1.24 28.65 16.26
C ILE A 102 -0.85 27.29 16.86
N ALA A 103 -0.52 27.23 18.16
CA ALA A 103 -0.24 25.96 18.82
C ALA A 103 -1.46 25.02 18.83
N GLN A 104 -2.67 25.55 19.03
CA GLN A 104 -3.91 24.77 18.95
C GLN A 104 -4.14 24.23 17.52
N MET A 105 -3.90 25.05 16.49
CA MET A 105 -3.99 24.62 15.09
C MET A 105 -2.96 23.53 14.76
N LYS A 106 -1.71 23.67 15.22
CA LYS A 106 -0.67 22.64 15.05
C LYS A 106 -1.06 21.32 15.71
N ASN A 107 -1.65 21.37 16.90
CA ASN A 107 -2.07 20.18 17.63
C ASN A 107 -3.11 19.33 16.89
N SER A 108 -3.95 19.90 16.02
CA SER A 108 -4.88 19.08 15.23
C SER A 108 -4.13 18.16 14.26
N PHE A 109 -3.06 18.67 13.62
CA PHE A 109 -2.22 17.87 12.73
C PHE A 109 -1.37 16.85 13.51
N VAL A 110 -0.88 17.21 14.70
CA VAL A 110 -0.18 16.26 15.59
C VAL A 110 -1.05 15.05 15.88
N SER A 111 -2.33 15.26 16.23
CA SER A 111 -3.28 14.16 16.46
C SER A 111 -3.47 13.31 15.20
N GLU A 112 -3.60 13.93 14.02
CA GLU A 112 -3.71 13.20 12.75
C GLU A 112 -2.47 12.34 12.47
N TYR A 113 -1.28 12.83 12.77
CA TYR A 113 -0.03 12.09 12.58
C TYR A 113 0.07 10.89 13.52
N ASP A 114 -0.21 11.10 14.81
CA ASP A 114 -0.25 10.02 15.81
C ASP A 114 -1.26 8.94 15.41
N ASP A 115 -2.47 9.34 15.01
CA ASP A 115 -3.52 8.42 14.58
C ASP A 115 -3.13 7.66 13.30
N THR A 116 -2.51 8.33 12.33
CA THR A 116 -2.08 7.68 11.08
C THR A 116 -1.04 6.60 11.35
N ILE A 117 0.00 6.91 12.13
CA ILE A 117 1.04 5.94 12.51
C ILE A 117 0.40 4.75 13.23
N LYS A 118 -0.50 5.03 14.18
CA LYS A 118 -1.20 4.00 14.93
C LYS A 118 -2.07 3.11 14.03
N ILE A 119 -2.85 3.69 13.12
CA ILE A 119 -3.71 2.94 12.20
C ILE A 119 -2.86 2.00 11.33
N ILE A 120 -1.73 2.46 10.79
CA ILE A 120 -0.85 1.62 9.98
C ILE A 120 -0.22 0.51 10.82
N ALA A 121 0.21 0.81 12.05
CA ALA A 121 0.77 -0.17 12.97
C ALA A 121 -0.26 -1.24 13.40
N ASP A 122 -1.47 -0.81 13.76
CA ASP A 122 -2.57 -1.67 14.22
C ASP A 122 -3.03 -2.68 13.15
N LYS A 123 -2.87 -2.37 11.85
CA LYS A 123 -3.14 -3.32 10.75
C LYS A 123 -2.26 -4.56 10.80
N ILE A 124 -1.03 -4.44 11.31
CA ILE A 124 -0.07 -5.53 11.45
C ILE A 124 -0.16 -6.16 12.85
N GLY A 125 -0.39 -5.32 13.86
CA GLY A 125 -0.44 -5.70 15.26
C GLY A 125 0.91 -5.63 15.97
N ASP A 126 0.88 -5.77 17.30
CA ASP A 126 2.06 -5.53 18.15
C ASP A 126 3.18 -6.56 17.95
N ASP A 127 2.84 -7.79 17.57
CA ASP A 127 3.77 -8.92 17.47
C ASP A 127 4.11 -9.25 16.02
N VAL A 128 4.86 -8.34 15.39
CA VAL A 128 5.30 -8.42 13.99
C VAL A 128 6.01 -9.75 13.68
N GLU A 129 6.73 -10.32 14.64
CA GLU A 129 7.47 -11.57 14.47
C GLU A 129 6.56 -12.78 14.18
N LYS A 130 5.28 -12.72 14.58
CA LYS A 130 4.28 -13.75 14.34
C LYS A 130 3.45 -13.53 13.08
N VAL A 131 3.64 -12.41 12.39
CA VAL A 131 2.88 -12.10 11.17
C VAL A 131 3.51 -12.88 10.02
N ASP A 132 2.74 -13.74 9.39
CA ASP A 132 3.14 -14.49 8.18
C ASP A 132 2.56 -13.87 6.88
N ASP A 133 1.67 -12.88 7.02
CA ASP A 133 1.09 -12.17 5.87
C ASP A 133 2.09 -11.16 5.29
N LYS A 134 2.84 -11.63 4.30
CA LYS A 134 3.85 -10.87 3.56
C LYS A 134 3.27 -9.66 2.82
N GLU A 135 2.07 -9.79 2.27
CA GLU A 135 1.45 -8.71 1.50
C GLU A 135 0.98 -7.59 2.42
N ALA A 136 0.41 -7.93 3.59
CA ALA A 136 0.09 -6.94 4.61
C ALA A 136 1.32 -6.13 5.05
N LEU A 137 2.46 -6.80 5.30
CA LEU A 137 3.72 -6.14 5.68
C LEU A 137 4.26 -5.20 4.58
N LYS A 138 4.23 -5.63 3.31
CA LYS A 138 4.63 -4.81 2.16
C LYS A 138 3.72 -3.59 1.96
N ASN A 139 2.41 -3.79 2.14
CA ASN A 139 1.42 -2.72 2.06
C ASN A 139 1.63 -1.70 3.18
N ALA A 140 1.78 -2.14 4.44
CA ALA A 140 2.02 -1.23 5.55
C ALA A 140 3.35 -0.46 5.42
N THR A 141 4.39 -1.10 4.89
CA THR A 141 5.67 -0.43 4.54
C THR A 141 5.47 0.68 3.51
N SER A 142 4.64 0.42 2.49
CA SER A 142 4.32 1.41 1.45
C SER A 142 3.49 2.57 2.02
N GLU A 143 2.47 2.28 2.83
CA GLU A 143 1.67 3.29 3.52
C GLU A 143 2.55 4.18 4.43
N PHE A 144 3.46 3.59 5.19
CA PHE A 144 4.42 4.35 6.00
C PHE A 144 5.33 5.24 5.16
N THR A 145 5.78 4.77 4.00
CA THR A 145 6.63 5.55 3.09
C THR A 145 5.85 6.75 2.53
N THR A 146 4.62 6.54 2.05
CA THR A 146 3.75 7.63 1.57
C THR A 146 3.41 8.63 2.68
N PHE A 147 3.16 8.13 3.89
CA PHE A 147 2.90 8.99 5.04
C PHE A 147 4.14 9.80 5.43
N LYS A 148 5.34 9.22 5.36
CA LYS A 148 6.60 9.94 5.59
C LYS A 148 6.79 11.11 4.63
N ASP A 149 6.47 10.92 3.35
CA ASP A 149 6.51 12.00 2.35
C ASP A 149 5.49 13.11 2.67
N THR A 150 4.29 12.73 3.10
CA THR A 150 3.24 13.68 3.52
C THR A 150 3.70 14.50 4.73
N LEU A 151 4.19 13.83 5.77
CA LEU A 151 4.71 14.47 6.99
C LEU A 151 5.85 15.44 6.67
N LYS A 152 6.76 15.05 5.78
CA LYS A 152 7.86 15.90 5.32
C LYS A 152 7.37 17.14 4.59
N ASN A 153 6.43 16.98 3.65
CA ASN A 153 5.84 18.08 2.92
C ASN A 153 5.15 19.08 3.88
N ASP A 154 4.40 18.57 4.84
CA ASP A 154 3.70 19.41 5.83
C ASP A 154 4.68 20.19 6.71
N PHE A 155 5.73 19.52 7.17
CA PHE A 155 6.77 20.14 7.97
C PHE A 155 7.49 21.26 7.20
N GLU A 156 7.98 20.97 5.99
CA GLU A 156 8.77 21.90 5.19
C GLU A 156 7.95 23.12 4.71
N ASN A 157 6.68 22.92 4.35
CA ASN A 157 5.86 23.96 3.72
C ASN A 157 4.93 24.70 4.69
N TYR A 158 4.55 24.07 5.81
CA TYR A 158 3.53 24.59 6.73
C TYR A 158 3.99 24.62 8.19
N ASN A 159 5.14 24.03 8.52
CA ASN A 159 5.68 24.01 9.89
C ASN A 159 4.66 23.48 10.92
N THR A 160 3.97 22.38 10.56
CA THR A 160 2.90 21.78 11.38
C THR A 160 3.40 21.25 12.73
N VAL A 161 4.68 20.91 12.82
CA VAL A 161 5.36 20.39 14.03
C VAL A 161 6.72 21.02 14.20
N GLU A 162 7.26 20.96 15.42
CA GLU A 162 8.65 21.37 15.69
C GLU A 162 9.65 20.32 15.19
N GLN A 163 10.90 20.74 14.94
CA GLN A 163 11.98 19.89 14.41
C GLN A 163 12.16 18.61 15.23
N ASP A 164 12.25 18.71 16.56
CA ASP A 164 12.44 17.55 17.44
C ASP A 164 11.28 16.53 17.32
N SER A 165 10.06 17.02 17.11
CA SER A 165 8.88 16.17 16.93
C SER A 165 8.87 15.52 15.55
N PHE A 166 9.24 16.27 14.50
CA PHE A 166 9.40 15.75 13.15
C PHE A 166 10.45 14.63 13.09
N ASP A 167 11.62 14.84 13.72
CA ASP A 167 12.69 13.85 13.78
C ASP A 167 12.25 12.59 14.53
N LYS A 168 11.50 12.75 15.62
CA LYS A 168 10.90 11.62 16.36
C LYS A 168 9.93 10.82 15.50
N TYR A 169 9.06 11.47 14.74
CA TYR A 169 8.13 10.79 13.84
C TYR A 169 8.87 10.05 12.73
N ASN A 170 9.85 10.68 12.08
CA ASN A 170 10.65 10.03 11.05
C ASN A 170 11.36 8.79 11.58
N SER A 171 11.99 8.88 12.76
CA SER A 171 12.64 7.74 13.39
C SER A 171 11.65 6.62 13.72
N THR A 172 10.46 6.96 14.19
CA THR A 172 9.40 5.98 14.51
C THR A 172 8.93 5.25 13.24
N ILE A 173 8.70 5.99 12.16
CA ILE A 173 8.30 5.43 10.87
C ILE A 173 9.41 4.53 10.31
N ASP A 174 10.67 4.98 10.37
CA ASP A 174 11.82 4.21 9.91
C ASP A 174 11.97 2.90 10.68
N ASP A 175 11.79 2.92 12.00
CA ASP A 175 11.79 1.71 12.83
C ASP A 175 10.72 0.70 12.39
N TYR A 176 9.50 1.15 12.09
CA TYR A 176 8.44 0.27 11.58
C TYR A 176 8.78 -0.29 10.20
N VAL A 177 9.23 0.56 9.28
CA VAL A 177 9.62 0.16 7.92
C VAL A 177 10.73 -0.88 7.96
N THR A 178 11.76 -0.71 8.79
CA THR A 178 12.83 -1.70 8.95
C THR A 178 12.28 -3.01 9.50
N LYS A 179 11.50 -2.98 10.58
CA LYS A 179 10.91 -4.19 11.19
C LYS A 179 10.07 -4.99 10.19
N TYR A 180 9.25 -4.32 9.38
CA TYR A 180 8.37 -5.00 8.44
C TYR A 180 9.15 -5.61 7.27
N ASN A 181 10.14 -4.89 6.73
CA ASN A 181 11.01 -5.43 5.67
C ASN A 181 11.86 -6.61 6.15
N ASP A 182 12.39 -6.55 7.37
CA ASP A 182 13.13 -7.66 7.97
C ASP A 182 12.24 -8.89 8.13
N ARG A 183 10.98 -8.68 8.54
CA ARG A 183 10.01 -9.77 8.66
C ARG A 183 9.63 -10.39 7.32
N VAL A 184 9.39 -9.56 6.29
CA VAL A 184 9.17 -10.03 4.91
C VAL A 184 10.34 -10.90 4.45
N THR A 185 11.57 -10.44 4.67
CA THR A 185 12.78 -11.18 4.30
C THR A 185 12.86 -12.52 5.04
N ALA A 186 12.49 -12.55 6.32
CA ALA A 186 12.45 -13.79 7.11
C ALA A 186 11.42 -14.79 6.60
N ILE A 187 10.22 -14.31 6.21
CA ILE A 187 9.17 -15.14 5.60
C ILE A 187 9.66 -15.73 4.28
N GLU A 188 10.19 -14.90 3.38
CA GLU A 188 10.67 -15.35 2.06
C GLU A 188 11.79 -16.39 2.19
N LYS A 189 12.68 -16.22 3.18
CA LYS A 189 13.70 -17.22 3.48
C LYS A 189 13.10 -18.54 3.98
N ALA A 190 12.11 -18.49 4.85
CA ALA A 190 11.43 -19.69 5.35
C ALA A 190 10.67 -20.43 4.25
N GLU A 191 9.97 -19.69 3.38
CA GLU A 191 9.28 -20.23 2.19
C GLU A 191 10.26 -20.93 1.24
N GLU A 192 11.40 -20.30 0.96
CA GLU A 192 12.46 -20.85 0.10
C GLU A 192 13.06 -22.15 0.67
N GLU A 193 13.35 -22.18 1.97
CA GLU A 193 13.87 -23.37 2.65
C GLU A 193 12.83 -24.51 2.66
N ALA A 194 11.55 -24.20 2.85
CA ALA A 194 10.47 -25.18 2.77
C ALA A 194 10.31 -25.75 1.35
N ARG A 195 10.37 -24.88 0.33
CA ARG A 195 10.30 -25.30 -1.08
C ARG A 195 11.44 -26.24 -1.45
N LYS A 196 12.68 -25.94 -1.06
CA LYS A 196 13.85 -26.80 -1.32
C LYS A 196 13.71 -28.18 -0.67
N LYS A 197 13.22 -28.26 0.57
CA LYS A 197 12.97 -29.54 1.25
C LYS A 197 11.89 -30.36 0.54
N ALA A 198 10.80 -29.71 0.11
CA ALA A 198 9.74 -30.38 -0.63
C ALA A 198 10.20 -30.89 -2.00
N GLU A 199 11.02 -30.10 -2.71
CA GLU A 199 11.60 -30.49 -4.00
C GLU A 199 12.57 -31.67 -3.85
N GLU A 200 13.44 -31.66 -2.83
CA GLU A 200 14.36 -32.77 -2.57
C GLU A 200 13.61 -34.07 -2.20
N GLU A 201 12.57 -33.98 -1.39
CA GLU A 201 11.74 -35.14 -1.03
C GLU A 201 10.98 -35.69 -2.25
N ALA A 202 10.42 -34.81 -3.09
CA ALA A 202 9.74 -35.21 -4.33
C ALA A 202 10.70 -35.90 -5.31
N LYS A 203 11.93 -35.37 -5.46
CA LYS A 203 12.95 -35.98 -6.31
C LYS A 203 13.36 -37.36 -5.83
N LYS A 204 13.57 -37.55 -4.51
CA LYS A 204 13.88 -38.87 -3.94
C LYS A 204 12.76 -39.88 -4.17
N LYS A 205 11.49 -39.48 -4.00
CA LYS A 205 10.33 -40.35 -4.29
C LYS A 205 10.25 -40.73 -5.77
N ALA A 206 10.51 -39.78 -6.67
CA ALA A 206 10.51 -40.06 -8.11
C ALA A 206 11.66 -41.00 -8.51
N GLU A 207 12.85 -40.82 -7.95
CA GLU A 207 14.00 -41.72 -8.19
C GLU A 207 13.75 -43.13 -7.64
N GLU A 208 13.15 -43.26 -6.45
CA GLU A 208 12.79 -44.55 -5.86
C GLU A 208 11.70 -45.27 -6.67
N GLU A 209 10.67 -44.56 -7.12
CA GLU A 209 9.62 -45.14 -7.96
C GLU A 209 10.17 -45.59 -9.32
N ALA A 210 11.03 -44.79 -9.94
CA ALA A 210 11.69 -45.14 -11.20
C ALA A 210 12.60 -46.37 -11.02
N ALA A 211 13.36 -46.45 -9.92
CA ALA A 211 14.18 -47.60 -9.60
C ALA A 211 13.33 -48.87 -9.38
N ARG A 212 12.19 -48.76 -8.68
CA ARG A 212 11.26 -49.87 -8.46
C ARG A 212 10.66 -50.37 -9.76
N LYS A 213 10.19 -49.48 -10.65
CA LYS A 213 9.65 -49.86 -11.97
C LYS A 213 10.69 -50.58 -12.82
N LYS A 214 11.93 -50.10 -12.82
CA LYS A 214 13.03 -50.75 -13.55
C LYS A 214 13.35 -52.14 -12.99
N ALA A 215 13.32 -52.30 -11.67
CA ALA A 215 13.54 -53.61 -11.03
C ALA A 215 12.40 -54.59 -11.32
N GLU A 216 11.15 -54.12 -11.34
CA GLU A 216 9.97 -54.91 -11.68
C GLU A 216 9.99 -55.36 -13.16
N GLU A 217 10.38 -54.47 -14.07
CA GLU A 217 10.54 -54.79 -15.49
C GLU A 217 11.66 -55.82 -15.73
N GLU A 218 12.81 -55.70 -15.05
CA GLU A 218 13.90 -56.68 -15.14
C GLU A 218 13.48 -58.05 -14.58
N ALA A 219 12.71 -58.08 -13.49
CA ALA A 219 12.19 -59.31 -12.90
C ALA A 219 11.18 -59.99 -13.84
N ALA A 220 10.27 -59.23 -14.45
CA ALA A 220 9.31 -59.74 -15.43
C ALA A 220 10.01 -60.29 -16.68
N ALA A 221 11.05 -59.61 -17.18
CA ALA A 221 11.85 -60.07 -18.31
C ALA A 221 12.58 -61.39 -18.01
N LYS A 222 13.19 -61.53 -16.82
CA LYS A 222 13.83 -62.80 -16.39
C LYS A 222 12.83 -63.94 -16.26
N ALA A 223 11.66 -63.69 -15.67
CA ALA A 223 10.62 -64.71 -15.53
C ALA A 223 10.10 -65.19 -16.91
N ALA A 224 9.91 -64.26 -17.86
CA ALA A 224 9.52 -64.61 -19.22
C ALA A 224 10.59 -65.44 -19.96
N GLN A 225 11.88 -65.14 -19.75
CA GLN A 225 12.97 -65.92 -20.31
C GLN A 225 13.02 -67.34 -19.72
N GLU A 226 12.86 -67.49 -18.41
CA GLU A 226 12.90 -68.78 -17.72
C GLU A 226 11.71 -69.68 -18.12
N GLU A 227 10.51 -69.09 -18.32
CA GLU A 227 9.36 -69.83 -18.85
C GLU A 227 9.58 -70.29 -20.31
N ALA A 228 10.20 -69.45 -21.14
CA ALA A 228 10.54 -69.81 -22.52
C ALA A 228 11.57 -70.96 -22.58
N GLU A 229 12.59 -70.94 -21.73
CA GLU A 229 13.58 -72.03 -21.62
C GLU A 229 12.93 -73.33 -21.11
N ARG A 230 12.02 -73.26 -20.13
CA ARG A 230 11.30 -74.42 -19.63
C ARG A 230 10.41 -75.06 -20.70
N LYS A 231 9.68 -74.25 -21.48
CA LYS A 231 8.85 -74.74 -22.61
C LYS A 231 9.70 -75.39 -23.70
N ALA A 232 10.91 -74.88 -23.95
CA ALA A 232 11.85 -75.50 -24.90
C ALA A 232 12.41 -76.85 -24.39
N ALA A 233 12.66 -76.99 -23.08
CA ALA A 233 13.14 -78.23 -22.48
C ALA A 233 12.06 -79.34 -22.46
N GLU A 234 10.79 -78.99 -22.24
CA GLU A 234 9.67 -79.96 -22.18
C GLU A 234 9.36 -80.59 -23.56
N GLN A 235 9.64 -79.87 -24.66
CA GLN A 235 9.55 -80.43 -26.01
C GLN A 235 10.70 -81.40 -26.37
N SER A 236 11.79 -81.42 -25.59
CA SER A 236 12.93 -82.31 -25.81
C SER A 236 12.83 -83.67 -25.07
N SER A 237 11.88 -83.84 -24.14
CA SER A 237 11.76 -85.06 -23.31
C SER A 237 10.51 -85.91 -23.55
N GLY A 238 9.68 -85.60 -24.57
CA GLY A 238 8.45 -86.33 -24.89
C GLY A 238 8.62 -87.42 -25.95
N SER A 239 9.29 -88.52 -25.64
CA SER A 239 9.24 -89.76 -26.44
C SER A 239 9.34 -91.00 -25.55
N SER A 240 8.19 -91.57 -25.17
CA SER A 240 7.93 -93.03 -25.19
C SER A 240 6.59 -93.39 -24.52
N SER A 241 5.74 -94.11 -25.28
CA SER A 241 4.76 -95.16 -24.89
C SER A 241 3.71 -94.83 -23.81
N GLY A 242 2.40 -95.03 -23.97
CA GLY A 242 1.62 -95.84 -24.92
C GLY A 242 0.40 -96.41 -24.17
N GLY A 243 -0.75 -96.49 -24.83
CA GLY A 243 -1.75 -97.54 -24.53
C GLY A 243 -3.01 -97.16 -23.75
N SER A 244 -4.10 -97.08 -24.51
CA SER A 244 -5.36 -97.81 -24.30
C SER A 244 -6.57 -97.09 -23.66
N SER A 245 -7.58 -96.98 -24.52
CA SER A 245 -8.97 -96.55 -24.37
C SER A 245 -9.90 -97.56 -23.66
N TYR A 246 -10.91 -97.06 -22.93
CA TYR A 246 -12.31 -97.55 -22.84
C TYR A 246 -13.15 -96.48 -22.08
N SER A 247 -14.01 -95.65 -22.73
CA SER A 247 -15.49 -95.75 -22.93
C SER A 247 -16.30 -96.16 -21.68
N TYR A 248 -17.31 -95.43 -21.16
CA TYR A 248 -18.56 -94.84 -21.72
C TYR A 248 -18.99 -93.63 -20.82
N ASP A 249 -19.40 -92.45 -21.31
CA ASP A 249 -20.69 -92.01 -21.89
C ASP A 249 -21.94 -92.28 -21.01
N ASP A 250 -22.56 -91.22 -20.46
CA ASP A 250 -23.95 -90.80 -20.78
C ASP A 250 -24.46 -89.66 -19.87
N SER A 251 -25.00 -88.61 -20.52
CA SER A 251 -26.14 -87.75 -20.14
C SER A 251 -26.30 -87.16 -18.73
N ASN A 252 -26.36 -85.82 -18.60
CA ASN A 252 -27.64 -85.11 -18.34
C ASN A 252 -27.55 -83.56 -18.40
N ASP A 253 -28.67 -82.99 -18.82
CA ASP A 253 -29.00 -81.60 -19.15
C ASP A 253 -29.60 -80.81 -17.95
N TYR A 254 -29.78 -79.48 -18.13
CA TYR A 254 -30.57 -78.47 -17.40
C TYR A 254 -29.95 -77.51 -16.35
N SER A 255 -29.57 -76.32 -16.88
CA SER A 255 -29.98 -74.92 -16.55
C SER A 255 -30.02 -74.40 -15.09
N TYR A 256 -29.68 -73.14 -14.74
CA TYR A 256 -30.04 -71.85 -15.38
C TYR A 256 -29.16 -70.68 -14.83
N SER A 257 -28.89 -69.68 -15.70
CA SER A 257 -28.68 -68.21 -15.57
C SER A 257 -28.22 -67.55 -14.26
N SER A 258 -27.63 -66.36 -14.21
CA SER A 258 -27.18 -65.31 -15.15
C SER A 258 -26.41 -64.30 -14.29
N GLY A 259 -25.47 -63.56 -14.89
CA GLY A 259 -24.82 -62.44 -14.19
C GLY A 259 -23.64 -61.89 -14.98
N SER A 260 -23.95 -60.93 -15.86
CA SER A 260 -23.12 -60.34 -16.89
C SER A 260 -21.78 -59.77 -16.43
N SER A 261 -20.75 -60.04 -17.23
CA SER A 261 -19.48 -59.32 -17.29
C SER A 261 -19.53 -58.23 -18.37
N SER A 262 -18.79 -57.14 -18.17
CA SER A 262 -18.24 -56.33 -19.26
C SER A 262 -17.06 -55.51 -18.73
N SER A 263 -15.84 -56.02 -18.94
CA SER A 263 -14.62 -55.20 -19.00
C SER A 263 -13.80 -55.63 -20.21
N ASP A 264 -13.18 -54.60 -20.81
CA ASP A 264 -11.99 -54.60 -21.67
C ASP A 264 -12.10 -55.23 -23.08
N TYR A 265 -11.83 -54.44 -24.13
CA TYR A 265 -10.49 -54.35 -24.71
C TYR A 265 -10.47 -53.48 -26.00
N SER A 266 -9.31 -52.87 -26.21
CA SER A 266 -8.88 -52.04 -27.34
C SER A 266 -8.82 -52.78 -28.69
N GLY A 267 -8.82 -52.00 -29.78
CA GLY A 267 -8.11 -52.38 -31.02
C GLY A 267 -8.69 -51.81 -32.30
N GLY A 268 -7.85 -51.20 -33.15
CA GLY A 268 -8.14 -51.07 -34.57
C GLY A 268 -7.45 -49.92 -35.31
N SER A 269 -6.24 -50.17 -35.82
CA SER A 269 -5.65 -49.42 -36.95
C SER A 269 -6.45 -49.64 -38.25
N SER A 270 -6.45 -48.66 -39.17
CA SER A 270 -6.42 -48.87 -40.64
C SER A 270 -6.66 -47.61 -41.50
N TYR A 271 -5.64 -47.26 -42.30
CA TYR A 271 -5.55 -46.63 -43.64
C TYR A 271 -6.65 -45.68 -44.20
N SER A 272 -6.21 -44.57 -44.84
CA SER A 272 -6.51 -44.20 -46.25
C SER A 272 -5.78 -42.92 -46.69
N ASP A 273 -5.21 -42.99 -47.89
CA ASP A 273 -4.34 -42.05 -48.62
C ASP A 273 -4.93 -40.67 -49.00
N SER A 274 -4.02 -39.68 -49.10
CA SER A 274 -3.68 -38.88 -50.31
C SER A 274 -2.89 -37.63 -49.86
N GLY A 275 -1.76 -37.21 -50.41
CA GLY A 275 -1.02 -37.58 -51.60
C GLY A 275 -0.44 -36.30 -52.22
N SER A 276 0.86 -36.02 -51.98
CA SER A 276 1.82 -35.28 -52.83
C SER A 276 1.51 -33.78 -53.15
N SER A 277 2.43 -32.83 -53.30
CA SER A 277 3.87 -32.82 -53.62
C SER A 277 4.44 -31.40 -53.49
N SER A 278 5.71 -31.31 -53.05
CA SER A 278 6.83 -30.50 -53.58
C SER A 278 6.62 -29.01 -53.94
N SER A 279 7.44 -28.12 -53.35
CA SER A 279 8.38 -27.23 -54.05
C SER A 279 9.10 -26.32 -53.06
N GLY A 280 10.43 -26.34 -53.05
CA GLY A 280 11.25 -25.30 -52.41
C GLY A 280 11.43 -24.09 -53.32
N ASN A 281 11.71 -22.92 -52.75
CA ASN A 281 12.92 -22.13 -53.01
C ASN A 281 12.89 -20.78 -52.28
N ASP A 282 14.11 -20.34 -51.99
CA ASP A 282 14.57 -19.13 -51.30
C ASP A 282 14.27 -17.78 -52.00
N TYR A 283 14.58 -16.73 -51.21
CA TYR A 283 15.13 -15.40 -51.57
C TYR A 283 14.28 -14.13 -51.36
N SER A 284 14.76 -13.35 -50.37
CA SER A 284 15.22 -11.95 -50.46
C SER A 284 14.28 -10.74 -50.43
N GLY A 285 14.79 -9.74 -49.71
CA GLY A 285 14.51 -8.30 -49.88
C GLY A 285 13.70 -7.76 -48.71
N GLY A 286 14.16 -6.84 -47.89
CA GLY A 286 15.07 -5.73 -48.18
C GLY A 286 14.41 -4.47 -47.61
N SER A 287 15.15 -3.79 -46.76
CA SER A 287 14.79 -2.66 -45.90
C SER A 287 14.19 -1.45 -46.64
N SER A 288 13.35 -0.68 -45.97
CA SER A 288 13.43 0.79 -46.05
C SER A 288 12.87 1.47 -44.80
N SER A 289 13.58 2.55 -44.44
CA SER A 289 13.53 3.29 -43.20
C SER A 289 12.78 4.61 -43.38
N SER A 290 12.02 5.02 -42.36
CA SER A 290 11.74 6.41 -41.96
C SER A 290 10.80 6.29 -40.75
N GLY A 291 11.05 6.78 -39.54
CA GLY A 291 11.85 7.89 -39.06
C GLY A 291 10.99 8.55 -37.96
N GLY A 292 11.50 8.67 -36.74
CA GLY A 292 10.77 9.35 -35.67
C GLY A 292 11.14 8.85 -34.28
N SER A 293 12.12 9.52 -33.66
CA SER A 293 12.37 9.44 -32.23
C SER A 293 11.15 9.96 -31.46
N SER A 294 10.63 9.18 -30.53
CA SER A 294 10.12 9.70 -29.25
C SER A 294 10.10 8.58 -28.23
N SER A 295 10.74 8.87 -27.10
CA SER A 295 10.59 8.19 -25.82
C SER A 295 9.12 7.95 -25.48
N ASP A 296 8.76 6.70 -25.16
CA ASP A 296 7.78 6.33 -24.14
C ASP A 296 7.93 4.81 -23.89
N ILE A 297 8.41 4.43 -22.71
CA ILE A 297 8.47 3.02 -22.29
C ILE A 297 7.05 2.66 -21.87
N HIS A 298 6.28 2.06 -22.79
CA HIS A 298 4.95 1.55 -22.52
C HIS A 298 5.05 0.22 -21.74
N ASN A 299 4.48 0.18 -20.54
CA ASN A 299 4.23 -1.06 -19.80
C ASN A 299 3.02 -1.78 -20.43
N GLU A 300 3.27 -2.49 -21.53
CA GLU A 300 2.29 -3.36 -22.19
C GLU A 300 2.39 -4.77 -21.57
N TRP A 301 1.26 -5.33 -21.14
CA TRP A 301 1.23 -6.67 -20.56
C TRP A 301 0.92 -7.70 -21.65
N TYR A 302 1.86 -8.60 -21.92
CA TYR A 302 1.70 -9.71 -22.85
C TYR A 302 1.18 -10.94 -22.10
N GLY A 303 -0.07 -11.32 -22.36
CA GLY A 303 -0.67 -12.56 -21.87
C GLY A 303 -0.84 -13.55 -23.02
N GLY A 304 -0.16 -14.69 -22.93
CA GLY A 304 -0.31 -15.79 -23.89
C GLY A 304 -0.92 -17.03 -23.23
N TRP A 305 -1.83 -17.71 -23.92
CA TRP A 305 -2.24 -19.07 -23.56
C TRP A 305 -2.10 -20.02 -24.74
N THR A 306 -1.95 -21.31 -24.45
CA THR A 306 -1.86 -22.36 -25.46
C THR A 306 -3.06 -23.28 -25.33
N ASP A 307 -3.75 -23.58 -26.43
CA ASP A 307 -4.87 -24.53 -26.42
C ASP A 307 -4.39 -25.99 -26.33
N GLU A 308 -5.32 -26.93 -26.10
CA GLU A 308 -5.02 -28.38 -26.04
C GLU A 308 -4.46 -28.96 -27.35
N LYS A 309 -4.47 -28.20 -28.44
CA LYS A 309 -3.91 -28.56 -29.75
C LYS A 309 -2.54 -27.91 -30.00
N GLY A 310 -2.01 -27.16 -29.04
CA GLY A 310 -0.71 -26.51 -29.14
C GLY A 310 -0.71 -25.17 -29.89
N ASN A 311 -1.88 -24.57 -30.16
CA ASN A 311 -1.95 -23.26 -30.78
C ASN A 311 -1.76 -22.18 -29.71
N GLU A 312 -0.78 -21.31 -29.92
CA GLU A 312 -0.52 -20.15 -29.07
C GLU A 312 -1.40 -18.98 -29.48
N TYR A 313 -2.12 -18.42 -28.50
CA TYR A 313 -2.91 -17.21 -28.64
C TYR A 313 -2.28 -16.15 -27.74
N ASN A 314 -1.95 -15.00 -28.34
CA ASN A 314 -1.36 -13.87 -27.64
C ASN A 314 -2.35 -12.73 -27.66
N ASP A 315 -2.81 -12.31 -26.48
CA ASP A 315 -3.70 -11.16 -26.35
C ASP A 315 -2.92 -9.96 -25.82
N TYR A 316 -3.26 -8.79 -26.35
CA TYR A 316 -2.65 -7.52 -26.01
C TYR A 316 -3.60 -6.71 -25.14
N TYR A 317 -3.09 -6.20 -24.02
CA TYR A 317 -3.86 -5.39 -23.08
C TYR A 317 -3.23 -4.02 -22.88
N ASP A 318 -4.03 -2.97 -23.08
CA ASP A 318 -3.65 -1.59 -22.77
C ASP A 318 -4.21 -1.19 -21.38
N PRO A 319 -3.36 -1.10 -20.34
CA PRO A 319 -3.79 -0.78 -18.99
C PRO A 319 -4.32 0.66 -18.83
N ASN A 320 -4.01 1.58 -19.75
CA ASN A 320 -4.48 2.97 -19.67
C ASN A 320 -5.92 3.13 -20.15
N THR A 321 -6.31 2.31 -21.13
CA THR A 321 -7.66 2.36 -21.72
C THR A 321 -8.54 1.21 -21.25
N GLY A 322 -7.96 0.13 -20.73
CA GLY A 322 -8.65 -1.11 -20.38
C GLY A 322 -9.00 -1.99 -21.58
N ASN A 323 -8.55 -1.62 -22.78
CA ASN A 323 -8.89 -2.31 -24.02
C ASN A 323 -8.03 -3.58 -24.22
N SER A 324 -8.66 -4.64 -24.72
CA SER A 324 -8.00 -5.87 -25.14
C SER A 324 -8.09 -6.08 -26.66
N TYR A 325 -7.04 -6.67 -27.22
CA TYR A 325 -6.91 -6.93 -28.65
C TYR A 325 -6.34 -8.34 -28.88
N ASP A 326 -6.76 -8.99 -29.97
CA ASP A 326 -6.23 -10.30 -30.35
C ASP A 326 -4.84 -10.21 -31.00
N SER A 327 -4.24 -11.37 -31.27
CA SER A 327 -2.92 -11.47 -31.89
C SER A 327 -2.79 -10.84 -33.29
N ASN A 328 -3.92 -10.53 -33.94
CA ASN A 328 -3.98 -9.85 -35.24
C ASN A 328 -4.28 -8.35 -35.10
N GLY A 329 -4.39 -7.83 -33.88
CA GLY A 329 -4.71 -6.43 -33.58
C GLY A 329 -6.20 -6.08 -33.66
N ASN A 330 -7.10 -7.06 -33.72
CA ASN A 330 -8.53 -6.79 -33.69
C ASN A 330 -9.00 -6.56 -32.26
N TYR A 331 -9.83 -5.54 -32.07
CA TYR A 331 -10.40 -5.19 -30.76
C TYR A 331 -11.35 -6.29 -30.24
N GLN A 332 -11.11 -6.73 -29.00
CA GLN A 332 -11.86 -7.81 -28.34
C GLN A 332 -12.80 -7.29 -27.24
N GLY A 333 -12.53 -6.13 -26.64
CA GLY A 333 -13.41 -5.53 -25.63
C GLY A 333 -12.67 -4.61 -24.66
N ASN A 334 -13.41 -4.03 -23.71
CA ASN A 334 -12.83 -3.24 -22.63
C ASN A 334 -13.08 -3.96 -21.29
N MET A 335 -12.01 -4.29 -20.56
CA MET A 335 -12.11 -4.98 -19.28
C MET A 335 -12.74 -4.12 -18.18
N ASN A 336 -12.69 -2.79 -18.29
CA ASN A 336 -13.36 -1.90 -17.33
C ASN A 336 -14.89 -1.98 -17.44
N ASP A 337 -15.43 -2.41 -18.59
CA ASP A 337 -16.87 -2.61 -18.76
C ASP A 337 -17.36 -3.90 -18.07
N TRP A 338 -16.47 -4.85 -17.77
CA TRP A 338 -16.81 -6.11 -17.08
C TRP A 338 -16.72 -6.03 -15.55
N LEU A 339 -16.28 -4.89 -15.00
CA LEU A 339 -16.22 -4.64 -13.55
C LEU A 339 -17.52 -4.07 -12.98
N TRP A 340 -18.53 -3.81 -13.81
CA TRP A 340 -19.78 -3.14 -13.41
C TRP A 340 -21.08 -3.85 -13.83
N ASP A 341 -21.02 -5.14 -14.16
CA ASP A 341 -22.21 -6.00 -14.37
C ASP A 341 -22.33 -7.10 -13.31
#